data_AF-A0A9D7PX44-F1
#
_entry.id   AF-A0A9D7PX44-F1
#
_cell.length_a   1.000
_cell.length_b   1.000
_cell.length_c   1.000
_cell.angle_alpha   90.00
_cell.angle_beta   90.00
_cell.angle_gamma   90.00
#
_symmetry.space_group_name_H-M   'P 1'
#
loop_
_entity.id
_entity.type
_entity.pdbx_description
1 polymer ?
#
loop_
_entity_poly.entity_id
_entity_poly.type
_entity_poly.pdbx_seq_one_letter_code
_entity_poly.pdbx_strand_id
1 'polypeptide(L)' 'MRFSTERKILDLFGEVSVSTADVELWLDSIKQLSATPSRRAAYAKAYNVEEKIRTAKRNGNWPPEIKN' A
#
# COMPACT_ATOMS: atom_id res chain seq x y z
N MET A 1 16.45 -22.79 12.64
CA MET A 1 16.26 -21.34 12.38
C MET A 1 15.38 -21.20 11.14
N ARG A 2 14.16 -20.68 11.29
CA ARG A 2 13.27 -20.39 10.16
C ARG A 2 13.53 -18.95 9.72
N PHE A 3 14.26 -18.78 8.62
CA PHE A 3 14.22 -17.52 7.89
C PHE A 3 12.88 -17.48 7.17
N SER A 4 11.88 -16.85 7.79
CA SER A 4 10.71 -16.37 7.06
C SER A 4 11.18 -15.20 6.22
N THR A 5 11.75 -15.51 5.06
CA THR A 5 12.09 -14.51 4.05
C THR A 5 10.77 -13.94 3.56
N GLU A 6 10.34 -12.82 4.15
CA GLU A 6 9.32 -11.96 3.59
C GLU A 6 9.70 -11.73 2.13
N ARG A 7 8.93 -12.30 1.21
CA ARG A 7 9.09 -12.06 -0.21
C ARG A 7 8.75 -10.60 -0.44
N LYS A 8 9.76 -9.72 -0.36
CA LYS A 8 9.69 -8.39 -0.97
C LYS A 8 9.31 -8.65 -2.42
N ILE A 9 8.06 -8.35 -2.77
CA ILE A 9 7.56 -8.48 -4.14
C ILE A 9 8.22 -7.34 -4.91
N LEU A 10 9.43 -7.60 -5.40
CA LEU A 10 10.17 -6.71 -6.27
C LEU A 10 9.66 -6.88 -7.70
N ASP A 11 9.59 -5.80 -8.46
CA ASP A 11 9.30 -5.85 -9.88
C ASP A 11 10.52 -6.36 -10.68
N LEU A 12 10.40 -6.42 -12.01
CA LEU A 12 11.47 -6.88 -12.91
C LEU A 12 12.75 -6.02 -12.85
N PHE A 13 12.69 -4.84 -12.22
CA PHE A 13 13.79 -3.88 -12.08
C PHE A 13 14.30 -3.77 -10.63
N GLY A 14 13.80 -4.60 -9.71
CA GLY A 14 14.18 -4.53 -8.30
C GLY A 14 13.49 -3.40 -7.53
N GLU A 15 12.47 -2.77 -8.09
CA GLU A 15 11.65 -1.79 -7.40
C GLU A 15 10.54 -2.47 -6.60
N VAL A 16 10.05 -1.77 -5.57
CA VAL A 16 8.93 -2.30 -4.78
C VAL A 16 7.64 -2.17 -5.59
N SER A 17 7.07 -3.32 -5.96
CA SER A 17 5.81 -3.36 -6.68
C SER A 17 4.66 -2.85 -5.82
N VAL A 18 3.81 -2.02 -6.41
CA VAL A 18 2.54 -1.55 -5.83
C VAL A 18 1.42 -1.99 -6.75
N SER A 19 0.55 -2.84 -6.25
CA SER A 19 -0.65 -3.28 -6.96
C SER A 19 -1.82 -2.37 -6.66
N THR A 20 -2.85 -2.41 -7.52
CA THR A 20 -4.12 -1.74 -7.26
C THR A 20 -4.78 -2.22 -5.96
N ALA A 21 -4.64 -3.51 -5.63
CA ALA A 21 -5.10 -4.08 -4.37
C ALA A 21 -4.38 -3.46 -3.16
N ASP A 22 -3.08 -3.16 -3.27
CA ASP A 22 -2.37 -2.46 -2.20
C ASP A 22 -2.92 -1.03 -2.01
N VAL A 23 -3.20 -0.34 -3.11
CA VAL A 23 -3.81 1.00 -3.06
C VAL A 23 -5.18 0.93 -2.39
N GLU A 24 -6.02 -0.04 -2.76
CA GLU A 24 -7.33 -0.22 -2.13
C GLU A 24 -7.22 -0.52 -0.64
N LEU A 25 -6.32 -1.42 -0.23
CA LEU A 25 -6.09 -1.76 1.17
C LEU A 25 -5.64 -0.55 2.00
N TRP A 26 -4.76 0.29 1.44
CA TRP A 26 -4.37 1.54 2.09
C TRP A 26 -5.56 2.47 2.27
N LEU A 27 -6.38 2.65 1.23
CA LEU A 27 -7.52 3.54 1.26
C LEU A 27 -8.61 3.03 2.23
N ASP A 28 -8.77 1.72 2.38
CA ASP A 28 -9.67 1.10 3.37
C ASP A 28 -9.22 1.34 4.82
N SER A 29 -7.92 1.48 5.06
CA SER A 29 -7.41 1.84 6.40
C SER A 29 -7.81 3.26 6.85
N ILE A 30 -8.24 4.12 5.92
CA ILE A 30 -8.58 5.53 6.19
C ILE A 30 -10.08 5.63 6.55
N LYS A 31 -10.40 5.57 7.85
CA LYS A 31 -11.79 5.58 8.35
C LYS A 31 -12.66 6.75 7.86
N GLN A 32 -12.07 7.89 7.54
CA GLN A 32 -12.79 9.10 7.08
C GLN A 32 -12.87 9.23 5.56
N LEU A 33 -12.22 8.33 4.81
CA LEU A 33 -12.25 8.40 3.36
C LEU A 33 -13.57 7.84 2.86
N SER A 34 -14.24 8.61 2.01
CA SER A 34 -15.44 8.16 1.33
C SER A 34 -15.13 6.93 0.45
N ALA A 35 -15.97 5.90 0.53
CA ALA A 35 -15.87 4.70 -0.29
C ALA A 35 -16.13 4.96 -1.80
N THR A 36 -16.53 6.18 -2.18
CA THR A 36 -16.78 6.54 -3.57
C THR A 36 -15.51 6.41 -4.43
N PRO A 37 -15.53 5.66 -5.54
CA PRO A 37 -14.35 5.41 -6.37
C PRO A 37 -13.66 6.68 -6.89
N SER A 38 -14.42 7.70 -7.27
CA SER A 38 -13.87 8.97 -7.75
C SER A 38 -13.10 9.73 -6.67
N ARG A 39 -13.59 9.73 -5.42
CA ARG A 39 -12.89 10.32 -4.28
C ARG A 39 -11.63 9.53 -3.91
N ARG A 40 -11.71 8.21 -3.95
CA ARG A 40 -10.57 7.30 -3.71
C ARG A 40 -9.45 7.52 -4.73
N ALA A 41 -9.79 7.59 -6.02
CA ALA A 41 -8.82 7.87 -7.08
C ALA A 41 -8.21 9.29 -6.95
N ALA A 42 -9.03 10.29 -6.67
CA ALA A 42 -8.56 11.66 -6.44
C ALA A 42 -7.62 11.75 -5.22
N TYR A 43 -7.95 11.05 -4.13
CA TYR A 43 -7.12 10.98 -2.94
C TYR A 43 -5.79 10.26 -3.22
N ALA A 44 -5.84 9.10 -3.89
CA ALA A 44 -4.65 8.33 -4.23
C ALA A 44 -3.64 9.17 -5.02
N LYS A 45 -4.14 9.94 -6.00
CA LYS A 45 -3.32 10.87 -6.80
C LYS A 45 -2.84 12.08 -5.99
N ALA A 46 -3.72 12.73 -5.22
CA ALA A 46 -3.38 13.93 -4.47
C ALA A 46 -2.32 13.67 -3.38
N TYR A 47 -2.32 12.48 -2.78
CA TYR A 47 -1.44 12.12 -1.67
C TYR A 47 -0.31 11.16 -2.04
N ASN A 48 -0.09 10.90 -3.34
CA ASN A 48 0.92 9.96 -3.85
C ASN A 48 0.91 8.64 -3.07
N VAL A 49 -0.27 8.03 -2.93
CA VAL A 49 -0.47 6.84 -2.10
C VAL A 49 0.46 5.71 -2.51
N GLU A 50 0.70 5.52 -3.81
CA GLU A 50 1.65 4.51 -4.30
C GLU A 50 3.05 4.66 -3.71
N GLU A 51 3.58 5.89 -3.63
CA GLU A 51 4.92 6.13 -3.10
C GLU A 51 4.98 5.86 -1.58
N LYS A 52 3.90 6.16 -0.88
CA LYS A 52 3.77 5.83 0.54
C LYS A 52 3.73 4.33 0.76
N ILE A 53 3.04 3.59 -0.10
CA ILE A 53 3.01 2.12 -0.09
C ILE A 53 4.41 1.56 -0.38
N ARG A 54 5.12 2.08 -1.40
CA ARG A 54 6.52 1.69 -1.69
C ARG A 54 7.40 1.87 -0.46
N THR A 55 7.31 3.03 0.18
CA THR A 55 8.07 3.34 1.39
C THR A 55 7.71 2.42 2.55
N ALA A 56 6.42 2.16 2.80
CA ALA A 56 5.96 1.24 3.84
C ALA A 56 6.47 -0.18 3.62
N LYS A 57 6.37 -0.70 2.38
CA LYS A 57 6.91 -2.01 1.99
C LYS A 57 8.44 -2.08 2.09
N ARG A 58 9.18 -1.02 1.73
CA ARG A 58 10.65 -0.95 1.91
C ARG A 58 11.03 -1.06 3.38
N ASN A 59 10.26 -0.41 4.25
CA ASN A 59 10.49 -0.35 5.69
C ASN A 59 9.93 -1.55 6.47
N GLY A 60 9.22 -2.49 5.81
CA GLY A 60 8.58 -3.63 6.47
C GLY A 60 7.30 -3.28 7.23
N ASN A 61 6.77 -2.06 7.08
CA ASN A 61 5.56 -1.57 7.76
C ASN A 61 4.31 -1.72 6.87
N TRP A 62 4.28 -2.76 6.03
CA TRP A 62 3.18 -3.07 5.11
C TRP A 62 2.70 -4.52 5.31
N PRO A 63 1.38 -4.80 5.34
CA PRO A 63 0.25 -3.88 5.19
C PRO A 63 0.00 -2.97 6.41
N PRO A 64 -0.74 -1.85 6.26
CA PRO A 64 -1.15 -1.03 7.39
C PRO A 64 -1.99 -1.85 8.38
N GLU A 65 -1.80 -1.64 9.69
CA GLU A 65 -2.66 -2.23 10.70
C GLU A 65 -4.10 -1.71 10.54
N ILE A 66 -4.96 -2.51 9.93
CA ILE A 66 -6.40 -2.23 9.87
C ILE A 66 -6.96 -2.53 11.26
N LYS A 67 -6.91 -1.54 12.16
CA LYS A 67 -7.60 -1.61 13.46
C LYS A 67 -9.09 -1.39 13.20
N ASN A 68 -9.84 -2.49 13.08
CA ASN A 68 -11.30 -2.50 13.13
C ASN A 68 -11.79 -1.71 14.33
#